data_AF-A0A151TZ50-F1
#
_entry.id   AF-A0A151TZ50-F1
#
_cell.length_a   1.000
_cell.length_b   1.000
_cell.length_c   1.000
_cell.angle_alpha   90.00
_cell.angle_beta   90.00
_cell.angle_gamma   90.00
#
_symmetry.space_group_name_H-M   'P 1'
#
loop_
_entity.id
_entity.type
_entity.pdbx_description
1 polymer ?
#
loop_
_entity_poly.entity_id
_entity_poly.type
_entity_poly.pdbx_seq_one_letter_code
_entity_poly.pdbx_strand_id
1 'polypeptide(L)' 'MVDEMAALEKNNTWDLMSLPKGKKTVGSKWVFTIKHKVDGTIERYKAQLVAKGYTQSYGVDYQDR' A
#
# COMPACT_ATOMS: atom_id res chain seq x y z
N MET A 1 -13.48 -0.18 -2.00
CA MET A 1 -12.76 0.30 -0.80
C MET A 1 -12.94 -0.67 0.37
N VAL A 2 -14.18 -1.01 0.73
CA VAL A 2 -14.47 -2.04 1.77
C VAL A 2 -13.94 -3.42 1.39
N ASP A 3 -14.14 -3.83 0.14
CA ASP A 3 -13.68 -5.14 -0.37
C ASP A 3 -12.16 -5.35 -0.23
N GLU A 4 -11.38 -4.29 -0.44
CA GLU A 4 -9.92 -4.37 -0.39
C GLU A 4 -9.40 -4.37 1.05
N MET A 5 -10.03 -3.59 1.94
CA MET A 5 -9.74 -3.65 3.39
C MET A 5 -10.04 -5.05 3.94
N ALA A 6 -11.20 -5.62 3.58
CA ALA A 6 -11.58 -6.97 3.98
C ALA A 6 -10.62 -8.04 3.44
N ALA A 7 -10.13 -7.88 2.20
CA ALA A 7 -9.12 -8.77 1.64
C ALA A 7 -7.78 -8.67 2.40
N LEU A 8 -7.36 -7.46 2.79
CA LEU A 8 -6.15 -7.25 3.58
C LEU A 8 -6.28 -7.88 4.98
N GLU A 9 -7.42 -7.69 5.67
CA GLU A 9 -7.71 -8.33 6.96
C GLU A 9 -7.70 -9.87 6.84
N LYS A 10 -8.33 -10.41 5.79
CA LYS A 10 -8.36 -11.85 5.53
C LYS A 10 -6.97 -12.44 5.29
N ASN A 11 -6.09 -11.68 4.62
CA ASN A 11 -4.74 -12.13 4.33
C ASN A 11 -3.80 -12.03 5.54
N ASN A 12 -4.21 -11.38 6.64
CA ASN A 12 -3.40 -11.22 7.86
C ASN A 12 -1.98 -10.68 7.56
N THR A 13 -1.88 -9.81 6.56
CA THR A 13 -0.59 -9.29 6.05
C THR A 13 -0.19 -7.96 6.67
N TRP A 14 -1.02 -7.40 7.55
CA TRP A 14 -0.80 -6.11 8.19
C TRP A 14 -1.37 -6.10 9.61
N ASP A 15 -0.76 -5.29 10.48
CA ASP A 15 -1.23 -5.01 11.84
C ASP A 15 -1.26 -3.49 12.06
N LEU A 16 -2.27 -3.01 12.76
CA LEU A 16 -2.42 -1.59 13.07
C LEU A 16 -1.62 -1.25 14.33
N MET A 17 -0.36 -0.85 14.16
CA MET A 17 0.50 -0.48 15.29
C MET A 17 0.46 1.01 15.61
N SER A 18 0.50 1.37 16.91
CA SER A 18 0.75 2.74 17.34
C SER A 18 2.15 3.20 16.92
N LEU A 19 2.28 4.46 16.46
CA LEU A 19 3.57 5.02 16.07
C LEU A 19 4.58 4.94 17.23
N PRO A 20 5.75 4.28 17.04
CA PRO A 20 6.76 4.19 18.08
C PRO A 20 7.30 5.58 18.44
N LYS A 21 7.60 5.79 19.72
CA LYS A 21 8.09 7.07 20.23
C LYS A 21 9.40 7.45 19.53
N GLY A 22 9.44 8.64 18.94
CA GLY A 22 10.60 9.17 18.23
C GLY A 22 10.73 8.75 16.75
N LYS A 23 9.78 7.98 16.22
CA LYS A 23 9.70 7.66 14.78
C LYS A 23 8.79 8.66 14.05
N LYS A 24 9.12 8.95 12.80
CA LYS A 24 8.27 9.75 11.90
C LYS A 24 7.37 8.82 11.11
N THR A 25 6.13 9.23 10.87
CA THR A 25 5.23 8.50 9.98
C THR A 25 5.74 8.60 8.55
N VAL A 26 5.73 7.47 7.85
CA VAL A 26 5.86 7.46 6.40
C VAL A 26 4.49 7.78 5.84
N GLY A 27 4.39 8.85 5.05
CA GLY A 27 3.13 9.16 4.38
C GLY A 27 2.78 8.05 3.39
N SER A 28 1.51 7.70 3.24
CA SER A 28 1.06 6.73 2.24
C SER A 28 0.05 7.37 1.30
N LYS A 29 -0.10 6.81 0.11
CA LYS A 29 -1.18 7.18 -0.82
C LYS A 29 -1.78 5.96 -1.49
N TRP A 30 -3.06 6.03 -1.79
CA TRP A 30 -3.71 5.06 -2.66
C TRP A 30 -3.42 5.36 -4.13
N VAL A 31 -3.02 4.33 -4.87
CA VAL A 31 -2.88 4.37 -6.32
C VAL A 31 -3.94 3.47 -6.93
N PHE A 32 -4.85 4.07 -7.67
CA PHE A 32 -5.89 3.36 -8.41
C PHE A 32 -5.45 3.19 -9.86
N THR A 33 -5.59 2.00 -10.40
CA THR A 33 -5.23 1.66 -11.78
C THR A 33 -6.30 0.76 -12.35
N ILE A 34 -6.81 1.11 -13.53
CA ILE A 34 -7.73 0.27 -14.28
C ILE A 34 -6.91 -0.50 -15.30
N LYS A 35 -6.94 -1.83 -15.23
CA LYS A 35 -6.38 -2.70 -16.26
C LYS A 35 -7.43 -2.92 -17.33
N HIS A 36 -7.07 -2.67 -18.58
CA HIS A 36 -7.90 -2.92 -19.74
C HIS A 36 -7.41 -4.19 -20.45
N LYS A 37 -8.35 -4.90 -21.08
CA LYS A 37 -8.07 -6.00 -22.00
C LYS A 37 -7.61 -5.46 -23.36
N VAL A 38 -7.14 -6.35 -24.23
CA VAL A 38 -6.71 -5.99 -25.59
C VAL A 38 -7.85 -5.36 -26.42
N ASP A 39 -9.09 -5.73 -26.14
CA ASP A 39 -10.30 -5.18 -26.77
C ASP A 39 -10.78 -3.85 -26.15
N GLY A 40 -10.07 -3.33 -25.14
CA GLY A 40 -10.38 -2.05 -24.49
C GLY A 40 -11.39 -2.15 -23.35
N THR A 41 -12.03 -3.31 -23.13
CA THR A 41 -12.90 -3.49 -21.94
C THR A 41 -12.10 -3.57 -20.65
N ILE A 42 -12.75 -3.29 -19.53
CA ILE A 42 -12.11 -3.31 -18.21
C ILE A 42 -11.87 -4.77 -17.81
N GLU A 43 -10.60 -5.12 -17.63
CA GLU A 43 -10.18 -6.42 -17.08
C GLU A 43 -10.33 -6.41 -15.56
N ARG A 44 -9.76 -5.39 -14.91
CA ARG A 44 -9.66 -5.35 -13.44
C ARG A 44 -9.43 -3.95 -12.92
N TYR A 45 -10.12 -3.61 -11.83
CA TYR A 45 -9.77 -2.49 -10.97
C TYR A 45 -8.68 -2.94 -9.99
N LYS A 46 -7.56 -2.22 -9.95
CA LYS A 46 -6.46 -2.46 -9.02
C LYS A 46 -6.31 -1.23 -8.14
N ALA A 47 -6.41 -1.37 -6.82
CA ALA A 47 -5.89 -0.37 -5.90
C ALA A 47 -4.66 -0.91 -5.17
N GLN A 48 -3.76 0.00 -4.84
CA GLN A 48 -2.50 -0.27 -4.16
C GLN A 48 -2.24 0.82 -3.16
N LEU A 49 -1.98 0.47 -1.90
CA LEU A 49 -1.46 1.39 -0.91
C LEU A 49 0.06 1.46 -1.06
N VAL A 50 0.58 2.64 -1.40
CA VAL A 50 2.01 2.84 -1.66
C VAL A 50 2.57 3.85 -0.67
N ALA A 51 3.69 3.50 -0.05
CA ALA A 51 4.46 4.41 0.78
C ALA A 51 5.04 5.55 -0.07
N LYS A 52 5.01 6.76 0.46
CA LYS A 52 5.67 7.93 -0.13
C LYS A 52 7.17 7.82 0.17
N GLY A 53 7.89 7.09 -0.67
CA GLY A 53 9.29 6.72 -0.45
C GLY A 53 10.27 7.89 -0.22
N TYR A 54 9.92 9.12 -0.61
CA TYR A 54 10.74 10.30 -0.31
C TYR A 54 10.83 10.64 1.19
N THR A 55 9.95 10.07 2.04
CA THR A 55 10.07 10.16 3.50
C THR A 55 10.74 8.94 4.13
N GLN A 56 11.15 7.95 3.34
CA GLN A 56 11.84 6.76 3.85
C GLN A 56 13.34 7.02 3.95
N SER A 57 13.94 6.60 5.06
CA SER A 57 15.38 6.63 5.28
C SER A 57 15.95 5.22 5.17
N TYR A 58 16.97 5.04 4.33
CA TYR A 58 17.69 3.77 4.20
C TYR A 58 18.28 3.35 5.55
N GLY A 59 18.13 2.08 5.92
CA GLY A 59 18.56 1.53 7.22
C GLY A 59 17.60 1.82 8.38
N VAL A 60 16.59 2.68 8.19
CA VAL A 60 15.55 2.98 9.20
C VAL A 60 14.20 2.42 8.79
N ASP A 61 13.75 2.71 7.56
CA ASP A 61 12.42 2.36 7.04
C ASP A 61 12.46 1.20 6.04
N TYR A 62 13.61 0.96 5.40
CA TYR A 62 13.83 -0.17 4.50
C TYR A 62 15.31 -0.56 4.51
N GLN A 63 15.58 -1.86 4.36
CA GLN A 63 16.90 -2.44 4.16
C GLN A 63 16.84 -3.27 2.89
N ASP A 64 17.79 -3.08 1.99
CA ASP A 64 17.94 -3.91 0.79
C ASP A 64 18.45 -5.28 1.22
N ARG A 65 17.70 -6.34 0.92
CA ARG A 65 18.07 -7.71 1.26
C ARG A 65 17.83 -8.62 0.08
#